data_AF-A0AAN8NMW0-F1
#
_entry.id   AF-A0AAN8NMW0-F1
#
_cell.length_a   1.000
_cell.length_b   1.000
_cell.length_c   1.000
_cell.angle_alpha   90.00
_cell.angle_beta   90.00
_cell.angle_gamma   90.00
#
_symmetry.space_group_name_H-M   'P 1'
#
loop_
_entity.id
_entity.type
_entity.pdbx_description
1 polymer ?
#
loop_
_entity_poly.entity_id
_entity_poly.type
_entity_poly.pdbx_seq_one_letter_code
_entity_poly.pdbx_strand_id
1 'polypeptide(L)'
;MRFFTLTGLCATILPFTTVSAGVITPPRPDQHKELWMGTYKYENDQFSGEVWTKQMNCGPVTQPLIEVFWAKGEEWQETPFYAKRSWFDSQKNVWYTFHGPAPGATQFYVKLTCLDRVLYDPGNFVNYQIQRD
;
A
#
# COMPACT_ATOMS: atom_id res chain seq x y z
N MET A 1 -51.78 -13.14 -45.82
CA MET A 1 -50.39 -13.23 -45.30
C MET A 1 -49.96 -11.86 -44.82
N ARG A 2 -49.92 -11.67 -43.50
CA ARG A 2 -49.24 -10.57 -42.81
C ARG A 2 -48.75 -11.14 -41.48
N PHE A 3 -47.50 -10.88 -41.11
CA PHE A 3 -47.13 -10.20 -39.86
C PHE A 3 -45.62 -9.95 -39.84
N PHE A 4 -45.28 -8.70 -39.51
CA PHE A 4 -43.95 -8.17 -39.21
C PHE A 4 -43.41 -8.76 -37.90
N THR A 5 -42.08 -8.77 -37.72
CA THR A 5 -41.39 -8.62 -36.42
C THR A 5 -39.88 -8.44 -36.70
N LEU A 6 -39.33 -7.23 -36.54
CA LEU A 6 -38.84 -6.54 -35.33
C LEU A 6 -37.34 -6.80 -35.07
N THR A 7 -36.58 -5.76 -35.38
CA THR A 7 -35.18 -5.48 -35.05
C THR A 7 -34.88 -5.66 -33.57
N GLY A 8 -33.92 -6.51 -33.24
CA GLY A 8 -33.31 -6.61 -31.91
C GLY A 8 -31.99 -5.84 -31.85
N LEU A 9 -32.01 -4.63 -31.26
CA LEU A 9 -30.82 -3.91 -30.82
C LEU A 9 -30.34 -4.54 -29.51
N CYS A 10 -29.21 -5.24 -29.55
CA CYS A 10 -28.55 -5.76 -28.36
C CYS A 10 -27.76 -4.61 -27.71
N ALA A 11 -28.32 -3.99 -26.68
CA ALA A 11 -27.61 -3.03 -25.85
C ALA A 11 -26.66 -3.79 -24.91
N THR A 12 -25.36 -3.71 -25.17
CA THR A 12 -24.33 -4.22 -24.27
C THR A 12 -24.24 -3.31 -23.04
N ILE A 13 -24.83 -3.75 -21.94
CA ILE A 13 -24.62 -3.16 -20.62
C ILE A 13 -23.24 -3.66 -20.15
N LEU A 14 -22.23 -2.79 -20.20
CA LEU A 14 -20.96 -3.07 -19.53
C LEU A 14 -21.20 -3.01 -18.01
N PRO A 15 -20.90 -4.07 -17.24
CA PRO A 15 -20.93 -3.99 -15.80
C PRO A 15 -19.75 -3.10 -15.36
N PHE A 16 -20.04 -1.86 -14.97
CA PHE A 16 -19.12 -1.11 -14.12
C PHE A 16 -19.20 -1.73 -12.72
N THR A 17 -18.30 -2.67 -12.44
CA THR A 17 -18.07 -3.13 -11.07
C THR A 17 -17.41 -1.98 -10.33
N THR A 18 -18.16 -1.33 -9.45
CA THR A 18 -17.58 -0.45 -8.44
C THR A 18 -16.81 -1.32 -7.46
N VAL A 19 -15.48 -1.33 -7.58
CA VAL A 19 -14.58 -2.00 -6.65
C VAL A 19 -14.61 -1.23 -5.33
N SER A 20 -15.23 -1.81 -4.31
CA SER A 20 -15.13 -1.29 -2.94
C SER A 20 -13.82 -1.76 -2.35
N ALA A 21 -12.78 -0.93 -2.41
CA ALA A 21 -11.48 -1.26 -1.84
C ALA A 21 -11.54 -1.39 -0.32
N GLY A 22 -11.31 -2.60 0.20
CA GLY A 22 -11.14 -2.84 1.62
C GLY A 22 -9.85 -2.21 2.16
N VAL A 23 -9.93 -1.60 3.36
CA VAL A 23 -8.72 -1.26 4.14
C VAL A 23 -8.20 -2.54 4.77
N ILE A 24 -6.94 -2.87 4.50
CA ILE A 24 -6.28 -4.06 5.03
C ILE A 24 -5.42 -3.66 6.22
N THR A 25 -5.55 -4.41 7.32
CA THR A 25 -4.72 -4.26 8.52
C THR A 25 -3.90 -5.53 8.73
N PRO A 26 -2.58 -5.50 8.52
CA PRO A 26 -1.70 -6.60 8.88
C PRO A 26 -1.83 -6.99 10.35
N PRO A 27 -1.51 -8.24 10.71
CA PRO A 27 -1.40 -8.63 12.11
C PRO A 27 -0.44 -7.71 12.86
N ARG A 28 -0.78 -7.42 14.11
CA ARG A 28 0.05 -6.60 15.00
C ARG A 28 1.46 -7.21 15.07
N PRO A 29 2.53 -6.38 15.03
CA PRO A 29 3.88 -6.91 15.07
C PRO A 29 4.20 -7.46 16.46
N ASP A 30 5.16 -8.38 16.53
CA ASP A 30 5.77 -8.75 17.80
C ASP A 30 6.49 -7.54 18.45
N GLN A 31 6.83 -7.67 19.73
CA GLN A 31 7.45 -6.56 20.48
C GLN A 31 8.88 -6.23 20.04
N HIS A 32 9.55 -7.11 19.31
CA HIS A 32 10.93 -6.91 18.87
C HIS A 32 11.00 -6.15 17.55
N LYS A 33 9.95 -6.23 16.72
CA LYS A 33 9.88 -5.53 15.45
C LYS A 33 9.95 -4.01 15.63
N GLU A 34 10.71 -3.35 14.75
CA GLU A 34 11.00 -1.91 14.83
C GLU A 34 10.46 -1.10 13.65
N LEU A 35 10.07 -1.80 12.58
CA LEU A 35 9.40 -1.29 11.40
C LEU A 35 8.23 -2.23 11.11
N TRP A 36 7.03 -1.68 10.95
CA TRP A 36 5.85 -2.46 10.66
C TRP A 36 4.93 -1.74 9.69
N MET A 37 4.42 -2.45 8.68
CA MET A 37 3.34 -1.95 7.85
C MET A 37 2.04 -1.96 8.64
N GLY A 38 1.49 -0.77 8.86
CA GLY A 38 0.15 -0.58 9.42
C GLY A 38 -0.93 -0.80 8.38
N THR A 39 -2.01 -0.02 8.45
CA THR A 39 -3.12 -0.16 7.51
C THR A 39 -2.72 0.26 6.10
N TYR A 40 -3.30 -0.38 5.09
CA TYR A 40 -3.14 0.04 3.69
C TYR A 40 -4.40 -0.18 2.88
N LYS A 41 -4.50 0.57 1.79
CA LYS A 41 -5.64 0.55 0.88
C LYS A 41 -5.13 0.75 -0.55
N TYR A 42 -5.70 -0.02 -1.47
CA TYR A 42 -5.51 0.19 -2.90
C TYR A 42 -6.86 0.39 -3.57
N GLU A 43 -7.10 1.55 -4.16
CA GLU A 43 -8.38 1.91 -4.78
C GLU A 43 -8.16 2.85 -5.95
N ASN A 44 -8.83 2.61 -7.09
CA ASN A 44 -8.77 3.50 -8.25
C ASN A 44 -7.33 3.85 -8.67
N ASP A 45 -6.46 2.83 -8.70
CA ASP A 45 -5.02 2.96 -8.96
C ASP A 45 -4.25 3.89 -8.01
N GLN A 46 -4.84 4.22 -6.86
CA GLN A 46 -4.18 4.90 -5.76
C GLN A 46 -3.81 3.88 -4.69
N PHE A 47 -2.56 3.93 -4.25
CA PHE A 47 -2.09 3.16 -3.11
C PHE A 47 -1.81 4.10 -1.94
N SER A 48 -2.35 3.79 -0.78
CA SER A 48 -2.11 4.54 0.45
C SER A 48 -1.94 3.60 1.64
N GLY A 49 -1.32 4.12 2.69
CA GLY A 49 -1.20 3.39 3.93
C GLY A 49 -0.41 4.12 4.99
N GLU A 50 -0.29 3.42 6.11
CA GLU A 50 0.41 3.87 7.31
C GLU A 50 1.57 2.92 7.62
N VAL A 51 2.72 3.49 7.94
CA VAL A 51 3.91 2.76 8.39
C VAL A 51 4.18 3.16 9.83
N TRP A 52 4.42 2.17 10.67
CA TRP A 52 4.77 2.34 12.07
C TRP A 52 6.25 2.05 12.28
N THR A 53 6.89 2.81 13.17
CA THR A 53 8.26 2.55 13.61
C THR A 53 8.39 2.81 15.10
N LYS A 54 9.27 2.08 15.80
CA LYS A 54 9.74 2.57 17.11
C LYS A 54 10.41 3.93 16.95
N GLN A 55 10.40 4.74 18.01
CA GLN A 55 11.17 5.98 18.00
C GLN A 55 12.66 5.66 17.85
N MET A 56 13.27 6.18 16.79
CA MET A 56 14.68 6.00 16.49
C MET A 56 15.43 7.34 16.58
N ASN A 57 16.68 7.26 17.00
CA ASN A 57 17.61 8.39 16.90
C ASN A 57 18.47 8.22 15.65
N CYS A 58 18.20 9.02 14.61
CA CYS A 58 18.96 9.00 13.35
C CYS A 58 20.04 10.08 13.30
N GLY A 59 20.52 10.54 14.46
CA GLY A 59 21.62 11.51 14.59
C GLY A 59 21.31 12.82 13.87
N PRO A 60 22.18 13.29 12.94
CA PRO A 60 21.94 14.52 12.19
C PRO A 60 20.77 14.42 11.19
N VAL A 61 20.36 13.19 10.84
CA VAL A 61 19.13 12.99 10.06
C VAL A 61 17.97 13.08 11.04
N THR A 62 17.14 14.11 10.90
CA THR A 62 16.09 14.41 11.89
C THR A 62 15.03 13.31 11.99
N GLN A 63 14.88 12.48 10.96
CA GLN A 63 13.91 11.38 10.87
C GLN A 63 14.44 10.24 9.99
N PRO A 64 14.03 8.98 10.21
CA PRO A 64 14.34 7.91 9.28
C PRO A 64 13.73 8.17 7.89
N LEU A 65 14.41 7.73 6.85
CA LEU A 65 13.87 7.66 5.50
C LEU A 65 13.04 6.38 5.37
N ILE A 66 11.75 6.51 5.07
CA ILE A 66 10.84 5.37 4.89
C ILE A 66 10.38 5.34 3.43
N GLU A 67 10.66 4.22 2.80
CA GLU A 67 10.43 3.97 1.38
C GLU A 67 9.49 2.77 1.23
N VAL A 68 8.41 2.94 0.48
CA VAL A 68 7.49 1.86 0.13
C VAL A 68 7.71 1.51 -1.34
N PHE A 69 8.38 0.38 -1.56
CA PHE A 69 8.61 -0.15 -2.90
C PHE A 69 7.43 -1.03 -3.28
N TRP A 70 7.00 -0.93 -4.53
CA TRP A 70 5.89 -1.72 -5.05
C TRP A 70 6.23 -2.28 -6.42
N ALA A 71 5.51 -3.33 -6.81
CA ALA A 71 5.64 -3.96 -8.10
C ALA A 71 4.29 -4.11 -8.81
N LYS A 72 4.34 -4.13 -10.14
CA LYS A 72 3.24 -4.51 -11.02
C LYS A 72 3.52 -5.91 -11.56
N GLY A 73 2.86 -6.91 -10.98
CA GLY A 73 3.29 -8.30 -11.15
C GLY A 73 4.68 -8.47 -10.55
N GLU A 74 5.64 -8.89 -11.36
CA GLU A 74 7.05 -9.07 -10.98
C GLU A 74 7.93 -7.83 -11.24
N GLU A 75 7.37 -6.78 -11.87
CA GLU A 75 8.12 -5.58 -12.25
C GLU A 75 8.13 -4.56 -11.10
N TRP A 76 9.27 -4.47 -10.41
CA TRP A 76 9.52 -3.49 -9.36
C TRP A 76 9.72 -2.09 -9.93
N GLN A 77 9.06 -1.12 -9.31
CA GLN A 77 9.19 0.27 -9.71
C GLN A 77 10.45 0.89 -9.11
N GLU A 78 11.16 1.69 -9.90
CA GLU A 78 12.41 2.34 -9.48
C GLU A 78 12.20 3.40 -8.40
N THR A 79 11.04 4.06 -8.43
CA THR A 79 10.71 5.15 -7.50
C THR A 79 9.75 4.64 -6.42
N PRO A 80 10.19 4.57 -5.15
CA PRO A 80 9.30 4.22 -4.05
C PRO A 80 8.40 5.39 -3.65
N PHE A 81 7.36 5.10 -2.87
CA PHE A 81 6.70 6.16 -2.11
C PHE A 81 7.53 6.54 -0.89
N TYR A 82 7.75 7.85 -0.71
CA TYR A 82 8.39 8.36 0.49
C TYR A 82 7.34 8.69 1.55
N ALA A 83 7.26 7.85 2.58
CA ALA A 83 6.32 8.08 3.67
C ALA A 83 6.71 9.33 4.47
N LYS A 84 5.71 10.09 4.91
CA LYS A 84 5.89 11.33 5.68
C LYS A 84 5.40 11.13 7.10
N ARG A 85 6.13 11.67 8.08
CA ARG A 85 5.71 11.59 9.49
C ARG A 85 4.33 12.19 9.65
N SER A 86 3.48 11.47 10.37
CA SER A 86 2.09 11.83 10.61
C SER A 86 1.87 12.14 12.09
N TRP A 87 1.91 11.13 12.96
CA TRP A 87 1.63 11.27 14.40
C TRP A 87 2.47 10.29 15.24
N PHE A 88 2.36 10.36 16.56
CA PHE A 88 2.98 9.40 17.48
C PHE A 88 1.94 8.85 18.46
N ASP A 89 2.06 7.57 18.78
CA ASP A 89 1.15 6.93 19.73
C ASP A 89 1.54 7.18 21.20
N SER A 90 0.70 6.71 22.12
CA SER A 90 0.93 6.85 23.56
C SER A 90 2.19 6.11 24.05
N GLN A 91 2.73 5.20 23.25
CA GLN A 91 3.97 4.46 23.51
C GLN A 91 5.18 5.13 22.84
N LYS A 92 4.99 6.34 22.27
CA LYS A 92 5.97 7.13 21.53
C LYS A 92 6.43 6.50 20.21
N ASN A 93 5.74 5.47 19.72
CA ASN A 93 6.05 4.99 18.37
C ASN A 93 5.57 6.03 17.35
N VAL A 94 6.26 6.08 16.22
CA VAL A 94 6.05 7.09 15.20
C VAL A 94 5.34 6.47 14.01
N TRP A 95 4.29 7.15 13.55
CA TRP A 95 3.50 6.77 12.40
C TRP A 95 3.81 7.68 11.22
N TYR A 96 3.82 7.09 10.04
CA TYR A 96 4.10 7.75 8.77
C TYR A 96 3.01 7.38 7.77
N THR A 97 2.64 8.29 6.89
CA THR A 97 1.64 8.05 5.85
C THR A 97 2.29 8.17 4.48
N PHE A 98 1.82 7.35 3.55
CA PHE A 98 2.11 7.50 2.13
C PHE A 98 0.82 7.41 1.33
N HIS A 99 0.82 8.04 0.17
CA HIS A 99 -0.25 7.97 -0.81
C HIS A 99 0.29 8.37 -2.17
N GLY A 100 -0.15 7.69 -3.22
CA GLY A 100 0.05 8.15 -4.57
C GLY A 100 -0.41 7.14 -5.64
N PRO A 101 -0.21 7.49 -6.92
CA PRO A 101 -0.60 6.64 -8.02
C PRO A 101 0.31 5.41 -8.08
N ALA A 102 -0.30 4.22 -8.11
CA ALA A 102 0.41 2.94 -8.25
C ALA A 102 -0.33 2.02 -9.24
N PRO A 103 -0.53 2.44 -10.50
CA PRO A 103 -1.41 1.74 -11.43
C PRO A 103 -0.98 0.29 -11.66
N GLY A 104 -1.87 -0.63 -11.30
CA GLY A 104 -1.62 -2.06 -11.38
C GLY A 104 -0.64 -2.58 -10.32
N ALA A 105 -0.51 -1.96 -9.15
CA ALA A 105 0.29 -2.49 -8.04
C ALA A 105 -0.27 -3.82 -7.53
N THR A 106 0.57 -4.86 -7.45
CA THR A 106 0.20 -6.20 -6.98
C THR A 106 0.84 -6.55 -5.65
N GLN A 107 2.03 -6.03 -5.38
CA GLN A 107 2.79 -6.35 -4.18
C GLN A 107 3.69 -5.20 -3.77
N PHE A 108 4.08 -5.18 -2.49
CA PHE A 108 4.96 -4.15 -1.95
C PHE A 108 5.74 -4.63 -0.72
N TYR A 109 6.79 -3.89 -0.37
CA TYR A 109 7.47 -3.99 0.93
C TYR A 109 7.86 -2.60 1.43
N VAL A 110 8.18 -2.51 2.72
CA VAL A 110 8.64 -1.27 3.34
C VAL A 110 10.11 -1.38 3.69
N LYS A 111 10.87 -0.32 3.42
CA LYS A 111 12.26 -0.17 3.83
C LYS A 111 12.39 1.07 4.69
N LEU A 112 13.18 0.96 5.74
CA LEU A 112 13.58 2.08 6.58
C LEU A 112 15.10 2.21 6.55
N THR A 113 15.58 3.43 6.36
CA THR A 113 16.99 3.80 6.48
C THR A 113 17.15 4.86 7.57
N CYS A 114 18.00 4.59 8.55
CA CYS A 114 18.32 5.49 9.66
C CYS A 114 19.82 5.41 9.93
N LEU A 115 20.59 6.39 9.44
CA LEU A 115 22.06 6.30 9.37
C LEU A 115 22.48 5.03 8.60
N ASP A 116 23.40 4.25 9.14
CA ASP A 116 23.90 3.00 8.55
C ASP A 116 22.94 1.81 8.77
N ARG A 117 21.84 2.03 9.49
CA ARG A 117 20.86 0.99 9.79
C ARG A 117 19.79 0.94 8.72
N VAL A 118 19.67 -0.22 8.08
CA VAL A 118 18.61 -0.54 7.12
C VAL A 118 17.73 -1.66 7.69
N LEU A 119 16.42 -1.42 7.72
CA LEU A 119 15.42 -2.41 8.13
C LEU A 119 14.43 -2.62 6.98
N TYR A 120 13.92 -3.84 6.88
CA TYR A 120 12.91 -4.22 5.90
C TYR A 120 11.70 -4.82 6.61
N ASP A 121 10.51 -4.50 6.09
CA ASP A 121 9.28 -5.21 6.39
C ASP A 121 8.68 -5.76 5.09
N PRO A 122 9.00 -7.02 4.74
CA PRO A 122 8.46 -7.70 3.57
C PRO A 122 7.13 -8.41 3.85
N GLY A 123 6.48 -8.15 5.00
CA GLY A 123 5.27 -8.88 5.38
C GLY A 123 5.59 -10.35 5.70
N ASN A 124 4.88 -11.29 5.07
CA ASN A 124 5.03 -12.73 5.34
C ASN A 124 6.24 -13.36 4.61
N PHE A 125 7.43 -12.76 4.76
CA PHE A 125 8.71 -13.22 4.19
C PHE A 125 8.81 -13.30 2.67
N VAL A 126 7.78 -12.87 1.93
CA VAL A 126 7.78 -12.86 0.45
C VAL A 126 7.52 -11.46 -0.08
N ASN A 127 6.41 -10.82 0.32
CA ASN A 127 6.03 -9.39 0.20
C ASN A 127 4.61 -9.23 0.78
N TYR A 128 4.13 -8.00 0.97
CA TYR A 128 2.69 -7.76 1.12
C TYR A 128 1.99 -7.89 -0.24
N GLN A 129 0.90 -8.65 -0.28
CA GLN A 129 0.06 -8.81 -1.47
C GLN A 129 -1.09 -7.82 -1.42
N ILE A 130 -1.28 -7.06 -2.50
CA ILE A 130 -2.37 -6.10 -2.65
C ILE A 130 -3.59 -6.87 -3.16
N GLN A 131 -4.59 -7.01 -2.30
CA GLN A 131 -5.88 -7.56 -2.72
C GLN A 131 -6.62 -6.50 -3.54
N ARG A 132 -7.09 -6.91 -4.72
CA ARG A 132 -7.97 -6.13 -5.58
C ARG A 132 -9.30 -6.85 -5.56
N ASP A 133 -10.32 -6.22 -5.00
CA ASP A 133 -11.69 -6.73 -5.10
C ASP A 133 -12.30 -6.41 -6.48
#